data_AF-A0A352BCF8-F1
#
_entry.id   AF-A0A352BCF8-F1
#
_cell.length_a   1.000
_cell.length_b   1.000
_cell.length_c   1.000
_cell.angle_alpha   90.00
_cell.angle_beta   90.00
_cell.angle_gamma   90.00
#
_symmetry.space_group_name_H-M   'P 1'
#
loop_
_entity.id
_entity.type
_entity.pdbx_description
1 polymer ?
#
loop_
_entity_poly.entity_id
_entity_poly.type
_entity_poly.pdbx_seq_one_letter_code
_entity_poly.pdbx_strand_id
1 'polypeptide(L)'
;MNKTLYILLSLAAEIALLFCGAFFASSETAFTSLSRITARQMVKDGLHNAKKVYNLRHHLDSLISTVLIGTNLVTTLLSSMTTAFVIEVFGPAAVSCGTAVISVLVIIFSEIIPKTFAAVKAPRLTLRVAPAIVVIQKIFFPIVWLFDRFSQFLDFFDRVVVKKKNPVVTEEEFKTLLAVGKSEGTIEADEKEMLDRIFEFSDLQAKDIMRHRSLVKYVDISNTESEVVDAFAQSGYSRLPVIDGD
;
A
#
# COMPACT_ATOMS: atom_id res chain seq x y z
N MET A 1 42.66 -21.98 -20.63
CA MET A 1 41.31 -22.31 -20.15
C MET A 1 40.59 -23.04 -21.28
N ASN A 2 40.10 -24.27 -21.07
CA ASN A 2 39.43 -25.02 -22.14
C ASN A 2 38.17 -24.26 -22.59
N LYS A 3 37.95 -24.11 -23.90
CA LYS A 3 36.81 -23.38 -24.47
C LYS A 3 35.46 -23.85 -23.90
N THR A 4 35.33 -25.17 -23.66
CA THR A 4 34.16 -25.78 -23.00
C THR A 4 33.99 -25.34 -21.55
N LEU A 5 35.09 -25.21 -20.79
CA LEU A 5 35.06 -24.77 -19.40
C LEU A 5 34.61 -23.30 -19.31
N TYR A 6 35.08 -22.47 -20.23
CA TYR A 6 34.65 -21.06 -20.31
C TYR A 6 33.14 -20.95 -20.55
N ILE A 7 32.60 -21.67 -21.55
CA ILE A 7 31.17 -21.67 -21.88
C ILE A 7 30.31 -22.12 -20.69
N LEU A 8 30.74 -23.16 -19.97
CA LEU A 8 30.02 -23.64 -18.79
C LEU A 8 30.01 -22.61 -17.66
N LEU A 9 31.15 -21.95 -17.41
CA LEU A 9 31.27 -20.93 -16.37
C LEU A 9 30.47 -19.67 -16.70
N SER A 10 30.51 -19.19 -17.95
CA SER A 10 29.73 -18.02 -18.37
C SER A 10 28.23 -18.29 -18.24
N LEU A 11 27.76 -19.44 -18.72
CA LEU A 11 26.35 -19.80 -18.68
C LEU A 11 25.85 -20.01 -17.24
N ALA A 12 26.67 -20.61 -16.37
CA ALA A 12 26.36 -20.72 -14.94
C ALA A 12 26.26 -19.33 -14.26
N ALA A 13 27.16 -18.40 -14.60
CA ALA A 13 27.13 -17.04 -14.08
C ALA A 13 25.89 -16.26 -14.55
N GLU A 14 25.51 -16.39 -15.84
CA GLU A 14 24.30 -15.77 -16.39
C GLU A 14 23.02 -16.28 -15.72
N ILE A 15 22.92 -17.60 -15.50
CA ILE A 15 21.80 -18.20 -14.77
C ILE A 15 21.75 -17.65 -13.33
N ALA A 16 22.89 -17.58 -12.65
CA ALA A 16 22.95 -17.02 -11.30
C ALA A 16 22.52 -15.54 -11.26
N LEU A 17 22.92 -14.74 -12.26
CA LEU A 17 22.50 -13.35 -12.40
C LEU A 17 21.00 -13.23 -12.67
N LEU A 18 20.42 -14.08 -13.53
CA LEU A 18 18.96 -14.13 -13.74
C LEU A 18 18.20 -14.38 -12.43
N PHE A 19 18.67 -15.31 -11.60
CA PHE A 19 18.06 -15.56 -10.28
C PHE A 19 18.25 -14.38 -9.32
N CYS A 20 19.40 -13.71 -9.35
CA CYS A 20 19.59 -12.48 -8.56
C CYS A 20 18.64 -11.37 -9.00
N GLY A 21 18.44 -11.18 -10.31
CA GLY A 21 17.51 -10.21 -10.85
C GLY A 21 16.07 -10.52 -10.44
N ALA A 22 15.67 -11.79 -10.55
CA ALA A 22 14.38 -12.27 -10.07
C ALA A 22 14.18 -12.03 -8.56
N PHE A 23 15.23 -12.23 -7.75
CA PHE A 23 15.20 -11.95 -6.32
C PHE A 23 14.95 -10.46 -6.03
N PHE A 24 15.64 -9.55 -6.71
CA PHE A 24 15.43 -8.11 -6.53
C PHE A 24 14.03 -7.68 -6.99
N ALA A 25 13.62 -8.06 -8.20
CA ALA A 25 12.31 -7.72 -8.75
C ALA A 25 11.14 -8.25 -7.89
N SER A 26 11.24 -9.50 -7.43
CA SER A 26 10.23 -10.09 -6.53
C SER A 26 10.23 -9.43 -5.16
N SER A 27 11.39 -9.05 -4.62
CA SER A 27 11.48 -8.33 -3.35
C SER A 27 10.80 -6.96 -3.44
N GLU A 28 11.08 -6.20 -4.49
CA GLU A 28 10.43 -4.90 -4.76
C GLU A 28 8.91 -5.05 -4.71
N THR A 29 8.36 -5.94 -5.53
CA THR A 29 6.90 -6.12 -5.65
C THR A 29 6.29 -6.65 -4.35
N ALA A 30 6.98 -7.57 -3.66
CA ALA A 30 6.49 -8.07 -2.38
C ALA A 30 6.37 -6.95 -1.33
N PHE A 31 7.35 -6.04 -1.27
CA PHE A 31 7.32 -4.93 -0.34
C PHE A 31 6.36 -3.82 -0.75
N THR A 32 6.18 -3.55 -2.04
CA THR A 32 5.21 -2.53 -2.52
C THR A 32 3.76 -3.00 -2.33
N SER A 33 3.47 -4.29 -2.58
CA SER A 33 2.15 -4.88 -2.39
C SER A 33 1.77 -5.13 -0.91
N LEU A 34 2.72 -5.14 0.02
CA LEU A 34 2.43 -5.35 1.44
C LEU A 34 1.87 -4.08 2.11
N SER A 35 0.70 -4.13 2.75
CA SER A 35 0.18 -2.95 3.47
C SER A 35 0.96 -2.65 4.77
N ARG A 36 1.00 -1.38 5.21
CA ARG A 36 1.60 -0.99 6.50
C ARG A 36 0.88 -1.64 7.69
N ILE A 37 -0.44 -1.84 7.58
CA ILE A 37 -1.28 -2.48 8.60
C ILE A 37 -0.89 -3.96 8.73
N THR A 38 -0.80 -4.68 7.62
CA THR A 38 -0.39 -6.09 7.59
C THR A 38 1.01 -6.27 8.18
N ALA A 39 1.96 -5.41 7.83
CA ALA A 39 3.31 -5.45 8.41
C ALA A 39 3.31 -5.24 9.94
N ARG A 40 2.46 -4.34 10.45
CA ARG A 40 2.28 -4.12 11.90
C ARG A 40 1.64 -5.33 12.58
N GLN A 41 0.65 -5.95 11.93
CA GLN A 41 -0.02 -7.13 12.44
C GLN A 41 0.95 -8.31 12.60
N MET A 42 1.81 -8.56 11.60
CA MET A 42 2.86 -9.60 11.68
C MET A 42 3.79 -9.44 12.90
N VAL A 43 4.07 -8.19 13.31
CA VAL A 43 4.88 -7.91 14.50
C VAL A 43 4.11 -8.26 15.78
N LYS A 44 2.81 -7.94 15.84
CA LYS A 44 1.93 -8.31 16.96
C LYS A 44 1.79 -9.83 17.08
N ASP A 45 1.66 -10.51 15.95
CA ASP A 45 1.56 -11.98 15.88
C ASP A 45 2.88 -12.69 16.19
N GLY A 46 3.97 -11.95 16.45
CA GLY A 46 5.26 -12.52 16.85
C GLY A 46 5.98 -13.29 15.75
N LEU A 47 5.66 -13.05 14.48
CA LEU A 47 6.25 -13.80 13.36
C LEU A 47 7.76 -13.54 13.23
N HIS A 48 8.51 -14.59 12.86
CA HIS A 48 9.94 -14.50 12.64
C HIS A 48 10.26 -13.49 11.52
N ASN A 49 11.28 -12.63 11.72
CA ASN A 49 11.64 -11.49 10.85
C ASN A 49 10.59 -10.36 10.72
N ALA A 50 9.44 -10.42 11.39
CA ALA A 50 8.39 -9.39 11.24
C ALA A 50 8.88 -7.96 11.57
N LYS A 51 9.75 -7.81 12.59
CA LYS A 51 10.35 -6.51 12.94
C LYS A 51 11.18 -5.92 11.78
N LYS A 52 11.91 -6.77 11.03
CA LYS A 52 12.69 -6.34 9.87
C LYS A 52 11.76 -5.92 8.73
N VAL A 53 10.73 -6.72 8.45
CA VAL A 53 9.70 -6.40 7.44
C VAL A 53 9.04 -5.06 7.75
N TYR A 54 8.62 -4.86 9.01
CA TYR A 54 8.01 -3.61 9.45
C TYR A 54 8.95 -2.41 9.24
N ASN A 55 10.22 -2.53 9.64
CA ASN A 55 11.18 -1.44 9.48
C ASN A 55 11.45 -1.10 8.01
N LEU A 56 11.65 -2.14 7.18
CA LEU A 56 11.84 -2.01 5.73
C LEU A 56 10.62 -1.38 5.05
N ARG A 57 9.39 -1.80 5.43
CA ARG A 57 8.15 -1.21 4.91
C ARG A 57 7.92 0.22 5.40
N HIS A 58 8.42 0.57 6.58
CA HIS A 58 8.38 1.94 7.09
C HIS A 58 9.31 2.87 6.30
N HIS A 59 10.48 2.36 5.88
CA HIS A 59 11.48 3.06 5.08
C HIS A 59 11.46 2.58 3.62
N LEU A 60 10.26 2.55 3.03
CA LEU A 60 10.04 1.96 1.71
C LEU A 60 10.87 2.64 0.63
N ASP A 61 11.03 3.97 0.67
CA ASP A 61 11.76 4.71 -0.36
C ASP A 61 13.22 4.27 -0.44
N SER A 62 13.90 4.17 0.70
CA SER A 62 15.28 3.65 0.77
C SER A 62 15.38 2.20 0.31
N LEU A 63 14.37 1.37 0.63
CA LEU A 63 14.31 -0.01 0.13
C LEU A 63 14.16 -0.04 -1.39
N ILE A 64 13.23 0.73 -1.96
CA ILE A 64 13.00 0.79 -3.40
C ILE A 64 14.27 1.25 -4.10
N SER A 65 14.93 2.31 -3.62
CA SER A 65 16.21 2.75 -4.19
C SER A 65 17.27 1.66 -4.16
N THR A 66 17.43 0.96 -3.03
CA THR A 66 18.39 -0.14 -2.87
C THR A 66 18.12 -1.26 -3.87
N VAL A 67 16.86 -1.70 -3.95
CA VAL A 67 16.45 -2.81 -4.81
C VAL A 67 16.57 -2.42 -6.29
N LEU A 68 16.18 -1.20 -6.65
CA LEU A 68 16.29 -0.69 -8.02
C LEU A 68 17.75 -0.61 -8.49
N ILE A 69 18.66 -0.14 -7.63
CA ILE A 69 20.10 -0.17 -7.91
C ILE A 69 20.57 -1.62 -8.14
N GLY A 70 20.16 -2.54 -7.27
CA GLY A 70 20.48 -3.97 -7.39
C GLY A 70 19.99 -4.57 -8.71
N THR A 71 18.72 -4.36 -9.05
CA THR A 71 18.11 -4.82 -10.31
C THR A 71 18.88 -4.26 -11.51
N ASN A 72 19.16 -2.96 -11.53
CA ASN A 72 19.85 -2.32 -12.65
C ASN A 72 21.29 -2.83 -12.81
N LEU A 73 22.02 -3.02 -11.70
CA LEU A 73 23.37 -3.59 -11.73
C LEU A 73 23.34 -5.01 -12.29
N VAL A 74 22.46 -5.87 -11.79
CA VAL A 74 22.35 -7.26 -12.25
C VAL A 74 21.96 -7.34 -13.71
N THR A 75 20.96 -6.57 -14.16
CA THR A 75 20.51 -6.56 -15.55
C THR A 75 21.60 -6.04 -16.49
N THR A 76 22.33 -5.01 -16.08
CA THR A 76 23.43 -4.44 -16.87
C THR A 76 24.61 -5.41 -16.96
N LEU A 77 24.98 -6.05 -15.84
CA LEU A 77 26.01 -7.08 -15.81
C LEU A 77 25.62 -8.25 -16.72
N LEU A 78 24.40 -8.75 -16.59
CA LEU A 78 23.88 -9.84 -17.42
C LEU A 78 23.93 -9.47 -18.91
N SER A 79 23.44 -8.28 -19.30
CA SER A 79 23.47 -7.82 -20.70
C SER A 79 24.90 -7.70 -21.24
N SER A 80 25.82 -7.14 -20.44
CA SER A 80 27.23 -6.99 -20.83
C SER A 80 27.95 -8.33 -20.98
N MET A 81 27.72 -9.26 -20.04
CA MET A 81 28.29 -10.61 -20.05
C MET A 81 27.74 -11.43 -21.22
N THR A 82 26.44 -11.36 -21.47
CA THR A 82 25.83 -12.04 -22.62
C THR A 82 26.33 -11.49 -23.93
N THR A 83 26.53 -10.17 -24.03
CA THR A 83 27.13 -9.58 -25.24
C THR A 83 28.55 -10.11 -25.47
N ALA A 84 29.39 -10.16 -24.43
CA ALA A 84 30.74 -10.73 -24.53
C ALA A 84 30.71 -12.22 -24.90
N PHE A 85 29.85 -13.00 -24.28
CA PHE A 85 29.65 -14.42 -24.55
C PHE A 85 29.23 -14.68 -26.01
N VAL A 86 28.27 -13.91 -26.52
CA VAL A 86 27.78 -14.04 -27.89
C VAL A 86 28.87 -13.70 -28.90
N ILE A 87 29.65 -12.64 -28.67
CA ILE A 87 30.77 -12.27 -29.55
C ILE A 87 31.80 -13.40 -29.61
N GLU A 88 32.15 -14.00 -28.48
CA GLU A 88 33.19 -15.03 -28.41
C GLU A 88 32.77 -16.38 -29.01
N VAL A 89 31.49 -16.74 -28.89
CA VAL A 89 30.98 -18.04 -29.36
C VAL A 89 30.43 -17.97 -30.79
N PHE A 90 29.64 -16.94 -31.10
CA PHE A 90 28.90 -16.82 -32.37
C PHE A 90 29.42 -15.70 -33.29
N GLY A 91 30.34 -14.87 -32.80
CA GLY A 91 30.89 -13.74 -33.53
C GLY A 91 30.05 -12.47 -33.46
N PRO A 92 30.58 -11.32 -33.89
CA PRO A 92 29.93 -10.01 -33.76
C PRO A 92 28.57 -9.90 -34.47
N ALA A 93 28.38 -10.64 -35.56
CA ALA A 93 27.14 -10.60 -36.34
C ALA A 93 25.92 -11.15 -35.58
N ALA A 94 26.14 -11.99 -34.57
CA ALA A 94 25.07 -12.61 -33.78
C ALA A 94 24.61 -11.76 -32.58
N VAL A 95 25.29 -10.64 -32.29
CA VAL A 95 25.02 -9.82 -31.10
C VAL A 95 23.58 -9.31 -31.05
N SER A 96 23.03 -8.83 -32.16
CA SER A 96 21.66 -8.33 -32.21
C SER A 96 20.63 -9.41 -31.84
N CYS A 97 20.80 -10.61 -32.37
CA CYS A 97 19.95 -11.76 -32.07
C CYS A 97 20.13 -12.20 -30.60
N GLY A 98 21.38 -12.28 -30.12
CA GLY A 98 21.69 -12.62 -28.74
C GLY A 98 21.07 -11.65 -27.73
N THR A 99 21.18 -10.34 -28.00
CA THR A 99 20.57 -9.29 -27.18
C THR A 99 19.04 -9.39 -27.17
N ALA A 100 18.41 -9.69 -28.31
CA ALA A 100 16.95 -9.89 -28.36
C ALA A 100 16.52 -11.09 -27.50
N VAL A 101 17.21 -12.22 -27.62
CA VAL A 101 16.91 -13.45 -26.85
C VAL A 101 17.08 -13.22 -25.35
N ILE A 102 18.21 -12.65 -24.91
CA ILE A 102 18.43 -12.41 -23.47
C ILE A 102 17.45 -11.38 -22.91
N SER A 103 17.07 -10.36 -23.69
CA SER A 103 16.07 -9.38 -23.25
C SER A 103 14.72 -10.03 -22.96
N VAL A 104 14.26 -10.93 -23.85
CA VAL A 104 13.02 -11.69 -23.62
C VAL A 104 13.14 -12.58 -22.38
N LEU A 105 14.27 -13.27 -22.21
CA LEU A 105 14.51 -14.11 -21.03
C LEU A 105 14.49 -13.30 -19.73
N VAL A 106 15.16 -12.14 -19.70
CA VAL A 106 15.17 -11.25 -18.53
C VAL A 106 13.75 -10.76 -18.22
N ILE A 107 13.01 -10.27 -19.22
CA ILE A 107 11.64 -9.80 -19.03
C ILE A 107 10.76 -10.90 -18.45
N ILE A 108 10.84 -12.13 -18.96
CA ILE A 108 9.97 -13.21 -18.51
C ILE A 108 10.41 -13.74 -17.13
N PHE A 109 11.67 -14.16 -17.01
CA PHE A 109 12.16 -14.92 -15.86
C PHE A 109 12.67 -14.05 -14.72
N SER A 110 13.19 -12.86 -15.00
CA SER A 110 13.70 -11.93 -13.99
C SER A 110 12.68 -10.87 -13.60
N GLU A 111 11.70 -10.57 -14.44
CA GLU A 111 10.72 -9.52 -14.15
C GLU A 111 9.29 -10.01 -14.00
N ILE A 112 8.62 -10.42 -15.09
CA ILE A 112 7.17 -10.64 -15.10
C ILE A 112 6.78 -11.78 -14.16
N ILE A 113 7.38 -12.96 -14.31
CA ILE A 113 7.01 -14.13 -13.50
C ILE A 113 7.30 -13.88 -12.00
N PRO A 114 8.51 -13.42 -11.60
CA PRO A 114 8.79 -13.17 -10.18
C PRO A 114 7.89 -12.09 -9.57
N LYS A 115 7.62 -10.99 -10.29
CA LYS A 115 6.75 -9.91 -9.80
C LYS A 115 5.31 -10.39 -9.61
N THR A 116 4.78 -11.13 -10.57
CA THR A 116 3.42 -11.68 -10.50
C THR A 116 3.26 -12.61 -9.29
N PHE A 117 4.23 -13.50 -9.06
CA PHE A 117 4.20 -14.39 -7.90
C PHE A 117 4.35 -13.62 -6.57
N ALA A 118 5.21 -12.61 -6.55
CA ALA A 118 5.47 -11.78 -5.39
C ALA A 118 4.25 -10.98 -4.94
N ALA A 119 3.47 -10.43 -5.89
CA ALA A 119 2.26 -9.69 -5.60
C ALA A 119 1.24 -10.54 -4.81
N VAL A 120 1.02 -11.78 -5.25
CA VAL A 120 0.05 -12.70 -4.62
C VAL A 120 0.51 -13.19 -3.25
N LYS A 121 1.82 -13.40 -3.06
CA LYS A 121 2.40 -14.00 -1.83
C LYS A 121 3.22 -13.01 -1.00
N ALA A 122 2.95 -11.72 -1.13
CA ALA A 122 3.70 -10.63 -0.50
C ALA A 122 3.94 -10.85 1.02
N PRO A 123 2.94 -11.23 1.84
CA PRO A 123 3.16 -11.43 3.28
C PRO A 123 4.22 -12.47 3.63
N ARG A 124 4.20 -13.63 2.96
CA ARG A 124 5.14 -14.73 3.23
C ARG A 124 6.50 -14.46 2.61
N LEU A 125 6.53 -13.85 1.43
CA LEU A 125 7.77 -13.59 0.70
C LEU A 125 8.60 -12.52 1.43
N THR A 126 7.98 -11.42 1.85
CA THR A 126 8.67 -10.34 2.61
C THR A 126 9.36 -10.86 3.87
N LEU A 127 8.74 -11.77 4.64
CA LEU A 127 9.35 -12.37 5.84
C LEU A 127 10.62 -13.19 5.51
N ARG A 128 10.67 -13.83 4.33
CA ARG A 128 11.82 -14.60 3.86
C ARG A 128 12.94 -13.73 3.32
N VAL A 129 12.61 -12.71 2.52
CA VAL A 129 13.61 -11.88 1.84
C VAL A 129 14.14 -10.73 2.71
N ALA A 130 13.38 -10.28 3.71
CA ALA A 130 13.77 -9.19 4.62
C ALA A 130 15.20 -9.27 5.18
N PRO A 131 15.69 -10.40 5.73
CA PRO A 131 17.06 -10.46 6.25
C PRO A 131 18.11 -10.18 5.18
N ALA A 132 17.93 -10.73 3.97
CA ALA A 132 18.86 -10.51 2.85
C ALA A 132 18.83 -9.04 2.40
N ILE A 133 17.64 -8.45 2.25
CA ILE A 133 17.49 -7.04 1.88
C ILE A 133 18.12 -6.10 2.91
N VAL A 134 18.01 -6.38 4.21
CA VAL A 134 18.68 -5.56 5.24
C VAL A 134 20.20 -5.58 5.07
N VAL A 135 20.79 -6.73 4.75
CA VAL A 135 22.24 -6.82 4.52
C VAL A 135 22.62 -6.04 3.25
N ILE A 136 21.86 -6.22 2.18
CA ILE A 136 22.10 -5.54 0.90
C ILE A 136 21.97 -4.02 1.05
N GLN A 137 20.97 -3.55 1.79
CA GLN A 137 20.78 -2.12 2.10
C GLN A 137 21.96 -1.53 2.87
N LYS A 138 22.57 -2.29 3.78
CA LYS A 138 23.80 -1.84 4.47
C LYS A 138 24.99 -1.73 3.53
N ILE A 139 25.13 -2.66 2.58
CA ILE A 139 26.21 -2.64 1.58
C ILE A 139 26.05 -1.45 0.63
N PHE A 140 24.83 -1.22 0.13
CA PHE A 140 24.54 -0.11 -0.78
C PHE A 140 24.26 1.22 -0.08
N PHE A 141 24.30 1.28 1.26
CA PHE A 141 24.04 2.48 2.05
C PHE A 141 24.75 3.75 1.54
N PRO A 142 26.07 3.76 1.21
CA PRO A 142 26.73 4.98 0.75
C PRO A 142 26.17 5.50 -0.59
N ILE A 143 25.77 4.59 -1.49
CA ILE A 143 25.19 4.94 -2.78
C ILE A 143 23.76 5.43 -2.59
N VAL A 144 22.97 4.72 -1.79
CA VAL A 144 21.58 5.08 -1.49
C VAL A 144 21.51 6.45 -0.79
N TRP A 145 22.43 6.73 0.14
CA TRP A 145 22.52 8.03 0.81
C TRP A 145 22.80 9.18 -0.18
N LEU A 146 23.65 8.94 -1.19
CA LEU A 146 23.92 9.93 -2.23
C LEU A 146 22.66 10.23 -3.05
N PHE A 147 21.93 9.19 -3.49
CA PHE A 147 20.68 9.35 -4.24
C PHE A 147 19.60 10.05 -3.42
N ASP A 148 19.43 9.69 -2.15
CA ASP A 148 18.48 10.36 -1.25
C ASP A 148 18.83 11.86 -1.09
N ARG A 149 20.13 12.20 -1.06
CA ARG A 149 20.57 13.60 -1.03
C ARG A 149 20.23 14.35 -2.32
N PHE A 150 20.34 13.70 -3.48
CA PHE A 150 19.90 14.26 -4.76
C PHE A 150 18.38 14.48 -4.79
N SER A 151 17.59 13.49 -4.34
CA SER A 151 16.13 13.64 -4.24
C SER A 151 15.74 14.78 -3.31
N GLN A 152 16.38 14.91 -2.14
CA GLN A 152 16.13 16.01 -1.21
C GLN A 152 16.56 17.39 -1.76
N PHE A 153 17.61 17.43 -2.59
CA PHE A 153 18.03 18.64 -3.28
C PHE A 153 17.02 19.06 -4.36
N LEU A 154 16.39 18.09 -5.05
CA LEU A 154 15.30 18.37 -5.98
C LEU A 154 14.01 18.77 -5.24
N ASP A 155 13.69 18.12 -4.11
CA ASP A 155 12.59 18.52 -3.23
C ASP A 155 12.76 19.93 -2.66
N PHE A 156 14.00 20.41 -2.51
CA PHE A 156 14.25 21.80 -2.11
C PHE A 156 13.75 22.79 -3.18
N PHE A 157 13.78 22.42 -4.47
CA PHE A 157 13.14 23.20 -5.53
C PHE A 157 11.61 23.06 -5.52
N ASP A 158 11.08 21.91 -5.10
CA ASP A 158 9.63 21.62 -5.12
C ASP A 158 8.87 22.08 -3.85
N ARG A 159 9.59 22.29 -2.73
CA ARG A 159 9.03 22.82 -1.46
C ARG A 159 8.56 24.27 -1.52
N VAL A 160 8.69 24.94 -2.67
CA VAL A 160 8.00 26.20 -2.95
C VAL A 160 6.50 25.99 -3.23
N VAL A 161 6.04 24.75 -3.53
CA VAL A 161 4.66 24.53 -4.02
C VAL A 161 3.76 23.68 -3.11
N VAL A 162 4.27 22.73 -2.31
CA VAL A 162 3.35 21.80 -1.58
C VAL A 162 3.69 21.66 -0.09
N LYS A 163 3.23 22.63 0.70
CA LYS A 163 3.04 22.49 2.16
C LYS A 163 1.55 22.21 2.45
N LYS A 164 1.10 20.97 2.25
CA LYS A 164 -0.07 20.48 2.97
C LYS A 164 0.20 19.05 3.45
N LYS A 165 0.32 18.90 4.77
CA LYS A 165 0.05 17.62 5.43
C LYS A 165 -1.43 17.33 5.17
N ASN A 166 -1.72 16.63 4.08
CA ASN A 166 -3.04 16.04 3.91
C ASN A 166 -3.19 14.96 5.00
N PRO A 167 -4.40 14.79 5.59
CA PRO A 167 -4.68 13.65 6.46
C PRO A 167 -4.30 12.35 5.73
N VAL A 168 -3.77 11.37 6.47
CA VAL A 168 -3.34 10.08 5.89
C VAL A 168 -4.52 9.30 5.30
N VAL A 169 -5.74 9.56 5.80
CA VAL A 169 -7.00 9.05 5.25
C VAL A 169 -8.08 10.11 5.51
N THR A 170 -8.83 10.52 4.49
CA THR A 170 -10.03 11.37 4.65
C THR A 170 -11.29 10.53 4.85
N GLU A 171 -12.38 11.13 5.33
CA GLU A 171 -13.67 10.44 5.44
C GLU A 171 -14.15 9.90 4.08
N GLU A 172 -13.98 10.67 3.01
CA GLU A 172 -14.32 10.22 1.65
C GLU A 172 -13.48 9.01 1.21
N GLU A 173 -12.18 9.01 1.50
CA GLU A 173 -11.31 7.86 1.23
C GLU A 173 -11.75 6.64 2.05
N PHE A 174 -12.17 6.84 3.31
CA PHE A 174 -12.67 5.76 4.15
C PHE A 174 -14.01 5.20 3.64
N LYS A 175 -14.97 6.06 3.27
CA LYS A 175 -16.23 5.65 2.62
C LYS A 175 -15.98 4.88 1.32
N THR A 176 -14.97 5.29 0.54
CA THR A 176 -14.54 4.59 -0.67
C THR A 176 -14.03 3.19 -0.36
N LEU A 177 -13.20 3.02 0.67
CA LEU A 177 -12.71 1.71 1.11
C LEU A 177 -13.84 0.78 1.57
N LEU A 178 -14.84 1.31 2.29
CA LEU A 178 -16.02 0.53 2.70
C LEU A 178 -16.86 0.08 1.49
N ALA A 179 -17.02 0.94 0.49
CA ALA A 179 -17.72 0.59 -0.75
C ALA A 179 -17.00 -0.53 -1.53
N VAL A 180 -15.66 -0.48 -1.60
CA VAL A 180 -14.84 -1.55 -2.19
C VAL A 180 -14.98 -2.84 -1.39
N GLY A 181 -14.88 -2.80 -0.06
CA GLY A 181 -15.06 -3.97 0.81
C GLY A 181 -16.43 -4.65 0.66
N LYS A 182 -17.50 -3.88 0.43
CA LYS A 182 -18.82 -4.42 0.09
C LYS A 182 -18.81 -5.11 -1.28
N SER A 183 -18.18 -4.51 -2.28
CA SER A 183 -18.10 -5.10 -3.64
C SER A 183 -17.27 -6.37 -3.71
N GLU A 184 -16.23 -6.48 -2.87
CA GLU A 184 -15.39 -7.67 -2.72
C GLU A 184 -15.99 -8.71 -1.74
N GLY A 185 -17.19 -8.45 -1.19
CA GLY A 185 -17.91 -9.35 -0.30
C GLY A 185 -17.27 -9.51 1.09
N THR A 186 -16.40 -8.59 1.48
CA THR A 186 -15.70 -8.60 2.78
C THR A 186 -16.46 -7.85 3.87
N ILE A 187 -17.44 -7.01 3.50
CA ILE A 187 -18.30 -6.22 4.38
C ILE A 187 -19.76 -6.48 3.98
N GLU A 188 -20.61 -6.77 4.96
CA GLU A 188 -22.04 -6.99 4.70
C GLU A 188 -22.78 -5.69 4.38
N ALA A 189 -23.92 -5.79 3.69
CA ALA A 189 -24.68 -4.60 3.29
C ALA A 189 -25.15 -3.77 4.49
N ASP A 190 -25.56 -4.45 5.57
CA ASP A 190 -26.09 -3.85 6.79
C ASP A 190 -24.99 -3.13 7.58
N GLU A 191 -23.76 -3.68 7.59
CA GLU A 191 -22.60 -3.06 8.23
C GLU A 191 -22.21 -1.75 7.54
N LYS A 192 -22.23 -1.72 6.21
CA LYS A 192 -21.98 -0.49 5.45
C LYS A 192 -23.04 0.57 5.77
N GLU A 193 -24.31 0.18 5.75
CA GLU A 193 -25.42 1.10 6.04
C GLU A 193 -25.32 1.68 7.45
N MET A 194 -24.93 0.87 8.44
CA MET A 194 -24.68 1.34 9.79
C MET A 194 -23.55 2.38 9.84
N LEU A 195 -22.42 2.12 9.16
CA LEU A 195 -21.28 3.04 9.13
C LEU A 195 -21.62 4.36 8.43
N ASP A 196 -22.35 4.31 7.32
CA ASP A 196 -22.83 5.50 6.61
C ASP A 196 -23.71 6.37 7.54
N ARG A 197 -24.64 5.76 8.30
CA ARG A 197 -25.48 6.47 9.28
C ARG A 197 -24.67 7.07 10.44
N ILE A 198 -23.56 6.46 10.85
CA ILE A 198 -22.68 7.00 11.89
C ILE A 198 -22.00 8.29 11.40
N PHE A 199 -21.53 8.29 10.14
CA PHE A 199 -20.95 9.50 9.54
C PHE A 199 -21.99 10.61 9.42
N GLU A 200 -23.18 10.30 8.89
CA GLU A 200 -24.28 11.26 8.81
C GLU A 200 -24.65 11.80 10.20
N PHE A 201 -24.72 10.94 11.23
CA PHE A 201 -25.02 11.36 12.59
C PHE A 201 -23.98 12.32 13.17
N SER A 202 -22.69 12.12 12.86
CA SER A 202 -21.63 13.03 13.29
C SER A 202 -21.77 14.44 12.71
N ASP A 203 -22.40 14.56 11.54
CA ASP A 203 -22.63 15.82 10.86
C ASP A 203 -23.99 16.47 11.19
N LEU A 204 -24.94 15.69 11.73
CA LEU A 204 -26.26 16.18 12.11
C LEU A 204 -26.17 17.19 13.27
N GLN A 205 -26.79 18.35 13.07
CA GLN A 205 -27.05 19.33 14.12
C GLN A 205 -28.45 19.14 14.68
N ALA A 206 -28.71 19.64 15.89
CA ALA A 206 -30.03 19.58 16.50
C ALA A 206 -31.14 20.14 15.60
N LYS A 207 -30.82 21.13 14.76
CA LYS A 207 -31.74 21.72 13.78
C LYS A 207 -32.20 20.78 12.67
N ASP A 208 -31.38 19.77 12.36
CA ASP A 208 -31.63 18.84 11.26
C ASP A 208 -32.60 17.73 11.67
N ILE A 209 -32.76 17.49 12.99
CA ILE A 209 -33.63 16.44 13.55
C ILE A 209 -34.75 16.97 14.46
N MET A 210 -34.69 18.23 14.92
CA MET A 210 -35.72 18.77 15.80
C MET A 210 -37.05 18.98 15.08
N ARG A 211 -38.16 18.85 15.82
CA ARG A 211 -39.46 19.29 15.32
C ARG A 211 -39.55 20.81 15.38
N HIS A 212 -40.01 21.42 14.29
CA HIS A 212 -40.30 22.85 14.26
C HIS A 212 -41.29 23.22 15.37
N ARG A 213 -41.06 24.34 16.10
CA ARG A 213 -41.83 24.73 17.28
C ARG A 213 -43.35 24.77 17.07
N SER A 214 -43.81 25.12 15.87
CA SER A 214 -45.24 25.17 15.52
C SER A 214 -45.91 23.79 15.46
N LEU A 215 -45.13 22.72 15.35
CA LEU A 215 -45.60 21.33 15.28
C LEU A 215 -45.42 20.61 16.63
N VAL A 216 -44.90 21.30 17.64
CA VAL A 216 -44.73 20.75 18.99
C VAL A 216 -46.06 20.84 19.71
N LYS A 217 -46.54 19.70 20.20
CA LYS A 217 -47.67 19.65 21.14
C LYS A 217 -47.14 19.99 22.52
N TYR A 218 -47.82 20.88 23.22
CA TYR A 218 -47.44 21.38 24.54
C TYR A 218 -48.65 21.41 25.47
N VAL A 219 -48.39 21.60 26.76
CA VAL A 219 -49.39 21.82 27.80
C VAL A 219 -49.08 23.16 28.47
N ASP A 220 -50.11 23.93 28.80
CA ASP A 220 -49.95 25.21 29.50
C ASP A 220 -49.93 24.97 31.02
N ILE A 221 -49.15 25.77 31.76
CA ILE A 221 -49.08 25.68 33.23
C ILE A 221 -50.43 25.97 33.91
N SER A 222 -51.33 26.67 33.23
CA SER A 222 -52.68 26.97 33.69
C SER A 222 -53.68 25.82 33.46
N ASN A 223 -53.30 24.76 32.74
CA ASN A 223 -54.17 23.62 32.49
C ASN A 223 -54.46 22.82 33.78
N THR A 224 -55.69 22.33 33.89
CA THR A 224 -56.09 21.45 34.99
C THR A 224 -55.56 20.03 34.78
N GLU A 225 -55.41 19.24 35.86
CA GLU A 225 -54.92 17.85 35.76
C GLU A 225 -55.68 17.02 34.73
N SER A 226 -57.01 17.19 34.63
CA SER A 226 -57.83 16.48 33.64
C SER A 226 -57.47 16.85 32.21
N GLU A 227 -57.25 18.14 31.93
CA GLU A 227 -56.85 18.63 30.60
C GLU A 227 -55.46 18.14 30.20
N VAL A 228 -54.54 18.03 31.17
CA VAL A 228 -53.21 17.45 30.94
C VAL A 228 -53.31 15.97 30.58
N VAL A 229 -54.12 15.20 31.31
CA VAL A 229 -54.35 13.77 31.03
C VAL A 229 -54.95 13.58 29.64
N ASP A 230 -55.94 14.40 29.27
CA ASP A 230 -56.55 14.38 27.94
C ASP A 230 -55.54 14.76 26.83
N ALA A 231 -54.66 15.73 27.08
CA ALA A 231 -53.61 16.12 26.14
C ALA A 231 -52.58 14.99 25.90
N PHE A 232 -52.20 14.25 26.93
CA PHE A 232 -51.36 13.05 26.79
C PHE A 232 -52.09 11.93 26.02
N ALA A 233 -53.37 11.69 26.34
CA ALA A 233 -54.18 10.66 25.67
C ALA A 233 -54.39 10.96 24.18
N GLN A 234 -54.60 12.22 23.81
CA GLN A 234 -54.81 12.64 22.43
C GLN A 234 -53.51 12.75 21.62
N SER A 235 -52.40 13.11 22.26
CA SER A 235 -51.12 13.32 21.55
C SER A 235 -50.34 12.04 21.31
N GLY A 236 -50.49 11.02 22.18
CA GLY A 236 -49.78 9.75 22.10
C GLY A 236 -48.29 9.83 22.42
N TYR A 237 -47.79 10.97 22.91
CA TYR A 237 -46.39 11.14 23.28
C TYR A 237 -46.15 10.82 24.75
N SER A 238 -44.97 10.29 25.08
CA SER A 238 -44.58 10.02 26.47
C SER A 238 -44.17 11.28 27.25
N ARG A 239 -43.93 12.41 26.55
CA ARG A 239 -43.49 13.69 27.13
C ARG A 239 -44.08 14.84 26.33
N LEU A 240 -44.62 15.84 27.03
CA LEU A 240 -45.08 17.10 26.47
C LEU A 240 -44.33 18.25 27.17
N PRO A 241 -43.78 19.24 26.44
CA PRO A 241 -43.23 20.45 27.02
C PRO A 241 -44.33 21.25 27.74
N VAL A 242 -43.98 21.85 28.87
CA VAL A 242 -44.85 22.77 29.60
C VAL A 242 -44.43 24.20 29.25
N ILE A 243 -45.40 25.04 28.91
CA ILE A 243 -45.20 26.48 28.66
C ILE A 243 -45.91 27.31 29.74
N ASP A 244 -45.43 28.52 29.98
CA ASP A 244 -45.97 29.46 30.95
C ASP A 244 -46.21 30.81 30.28
N GLY A 245 -47.43 31.01 29.75
CA GLY A 245 -47.77 32.17 28.91
C GLY A 245 -47.02 32.20 27.58
N ASP A 246 -47.30 33.22 26.75
CA ASP A 246 -46.78 33.38 25.38
C ASP A 246 -45.25 33.19 25.23
#